data_AF-A0AAU7GVA6-F1
#
_entry.id   AF-A0AAU7GVA6-F1
#
_cell.length_a   1.000
_cell.length_b   1.000
_cell.length_c   1.000
_cell.angle_alpha   90.00
_cell.angle_beta   90.00
_cell.angle_gamma   90.00
#
_symmetry.space_group_name_H-M   'P 1'
#
loop_
_entity.id
_entity.type
_entity.pdbx_description
1 polymer ?
#
loop_
_entity_poly.entity_id
_entity_poly.type
_entity_poly.pdbx_seq_one_letter_code
_entity_poly.pdbx_strand_id
1 'polypeptide(L)'
;MGGVILVNLVLVVCAFWVFVDAANNKIGVHTITEGVSKGYKSGISPVVWGVGSLFILPFIIYMARRKSLIERAKSNPVDTDKNTGFIILFLILAGLIMFTYRDVLFS
;
A
#
# COMPACT_ATOMS: atom_id res chain seq x y z
N MET A 1 -24.78 -10.66 5.89
CA MET A 1 -23.37 -10.69 6.35
C MET A 1 -22.40 -11.20 5.29
N GLY A 2 -22.69 -12.31 4.58
CA GLY A 2 -21.76 -12.90 3.60
C GLY A 2 -21.25 -11.95 2.51
N GLY A 3 -22.11 -11.10 1.93
CA GLY A 3 -21.70 -10.12 0.92
C GLY A 3 -20.68 -9.08 1.43
N VAL A 4 -20.83 -8.61 2.67
CA VAL A 4 -19.90 -7.66 3.29
C VAL A 4 -18.55 -8.32 3.55
N ILE A 5 -18.55 -9.57 3.98
CA ILE A 5 -17.32 -10.36 4.20
C ILE A 5 -16.56 -10.55 2.88
N LEU A 6 -17.27 -10.88 1.79
CA LEU A 6 -16.68 -11.02 0.46
C LEU A 6 -16.03 -9.71 -0.03
N VAL A 7 -16.72 -8.58 0.11
CA VAL A 7 -16.17 -7.26 -0.26
C VAL A 7 -14.90 -6.96 0.55
N ASN A 8 -14.94 -7.16 1.87
CA ASN A 8 -13.78 -6.96 2.74
C ASN A 8 -12.59 -7.85 2.34
N LEU A 9 -12.84 -9.11 1.98
CA LEU A 9 -11.80 -10.04 1.54
C LEU A 9 -11.16 -9.57 0.22
N VAL A 10 -11.96 -9.12 -0.75
CA VAL A 10 -11.45 -8.56 -2.01
C VAL A 10 -10.59 -7.32 -1.75
N LEU A 11 -11.03 -6.41 -0.88
CA LEU A 11 -10.25 -5.21 -0.53
C LEU A 11 -8.91 -5.56 0.14
N VAL A 12 -8.91 -6.54 1.04
CA VAL A 12 -7.68 -7.04 1.69
C VAL A 12 -6.71 -7.62 0.65
N VAL A 13 -7.19 -8.46 -0.27
CA VAL A 13 -6.36 -9.04 -1.33
C VAL A 13 -5.77 -7.94 -2.22
N CYS A 14 -6.58 -6.94 -2.62
CA CYS A 14 -6.12 -5.79 -3.38
C CYS A 14 -5.04 -4.99 -2.65
N ALA A 15 -5.24 -4.71 -1.35
CA ALA A 15 -4.27 -4.00 -0.53
C ALA A 15 -2.91 -4.71 -0.45
N PHE A 16 -2.92 -6.03 -0.18
CA PHE A 16 -1.70 -6.83 -0.17
C PHE A 16 -1.04 -6.92 -1.54
N TRP A 17 -1.84 -7.09 -2.60
CA TRP A 17 -1.32 -7.13 -3.96
C TRP A 17 -0.61 -5.82 -4.33
N VAL A 18 -1.21 -4.66 -4.02
CA VAL A 18 -0.59 -3.35 -4.26
C VAL A 18 0.69 -3.18 -3.45
N PHE A 19 0.72 -3.60 -2.19
CA PHE A 19 1.94 -3.57 -1.39
C PHE A 19 3.06 -4.42 -1.99
N VAL A 20 2.76 -5.67 -2.36
CA VAL A 20 3.73 -6.60 -2.96
C VAL A 20 4.21 -6.07 -4.31
N ASP A 21 3.31 -5.54 -5.13
CA ASP A 21 3.65 -4.93 -6.41
C ASP A 21 4.58 -3.72 -6.22
N ALA A 22 4.26 -2.81 -5.31
CA ALA A 22 5.09 -1.65 -5.01
C ALA A 22 6.47 -2.07 -4.49
N ALA A 23 6.53 -3.01 -3.56
CA ALA A 23 7.78 -3.48 -2.96
C ALA A 23 8.65 -4.28 -3.96
N ASN A 24 8.05 -5.09 -4.84
CA ASN A 24 8.77 -5.83 -5.88
C ASN A 24 9.34 -4.92 -6.96
N ASN A 25 8.61 -3.86 -7.32
CA ASN A 25 9.06 -2.87 -8.30
C ASN A 25 9.88 -1.73 -7.68
N LYS A 26 10.29 -1.85 -6.41
CA LYS A 26 11.09 -0.85 -5.68
C LYS A 26 10.48 0.56 -5.68
N ILE A 27 9.15 0.64 -5.74
CA ILE A 27 8.39 1.90 -5.65
C ILE A 27 8.39 2.32 -4.19
N GLY A 28 8.86 3.52 -3.89
CA GLY A 28 8.90 3.99 -2.51
C GLY A 28 9.27 5.46 -2.36
N VAL A 29 9.43 5.85 -1.10
CA VAL A 29 9.91 7.18 -0.74
C VAL A 29 11.42 7.25 -0.97
N HIS A 30 11.86 8.12 -1.87
CA HIS A 30 13.26 8.35 -2.19
C HIS A 30 13.61 9.83 -1.96
N THR A 31 14.88 10.10 -1.69
CA THR A 31 15.40 11.47 -1.65
C THR A 31 15.78 11.91 -3.05
N ILE A 32 15.33 13.10 -3.44
CA ILE A 32 15.69 13.70 -4.73
C ILE A 32 17.17 14.10 -4.67
N THR A 33 17.99 13.56 -5.56
CA THR A 33 19.44 13.77 -5.61
C THR A 33 19.86 14.96 -6.47
N GLU A 34 18.98 15.44 -7.35
CA GLU A 34 19.29 16.45 -8.38
C GLU A 34 18.22 17.55 -8.47
N GLY A 35 18.62 18.76 -8.88
CA GLY A 35 17.73 19.90 -9.10
C GLY A 35 17.44 20.77 -7.87
N VAL A 36 16.50 21.71 -8.01
CA VAL A 36 16.13 22.71 -6.98
C VAL A 36 15.57 22.06 -5.71
N SER A 37 14.97 20.88 -5.83
CA SER A 37 14.38 20.11 -4.74
C SER A 37 15.32 19.04 -4.18
N LYS A 38 16.63 19.15 -4.42
CA LYS A 38 17.64 18.24 -3.87
C LYS A 38 17.53 18.18 -2.33
N GLY A 39 17.50 16.95 -1.80
CA GLY A 39 17.36 16.70 -0.36
C GLY A 39 15.92 16.52 0.13
N TYR A 40 14.90 16.83 -0.67
CA TYR A 40 13.51 16.55 -0.33
C TYR A 40 13.16 15.07 -0.55
N LYS A 41 12.26 14.54 0.29
CA LYS A 41 11.68 13.20 0.13
C LYS A 41 10.49 13.26 -0.84
N SER A 42 10.45 12.35 -1.80
CA SER A 42 9.39 12.23 -2.81
C SER A 42 8.94 10.78 -2.94
N GLY A 43 7.69 10.58 -3.36
CA GLY A 43 7.08 9.26 -3.49
C GLY A 43 6.23 8.87 -2.28
N ILE A 44 5.66 7.68 -2.36
CA ILE A 44 4.73 7.11 -1.37
C ILE A 44 5.22 5.70 -1.05
N SER A 45 5.24 5.34 0.23
CA SER A 45 5.73 4.02 0.66
C SER A 45 4.80 2.89 0.20
N PRO A 46 5.33 1.67 -0.03
CA PRO A 46 4.50 0.51 -0.35
C PRO A 46 3.37 0.27 0.65
N VAL A 47 3.63 0.48 1.94
CA VAL A 47 2.63 0.32 3.00
C VAL A 47 1.49 1.33 2.83
N VAL A 48 1.80 2.60 2.54
CA VAL A 48 0.77 3.63 2.33
C VAL A 48 -0.04 3.33 1.08
N TRP A 49 0.59 2.84 0.00
CA TRP A 49 -0.14 2.38 -1.18
C TRP A 49 -1.06 1.18 -0.88
N GLY A 50 -0.58 0.21 -0.11
CA GLY A 50 -1.37 -0.94 0.32
C GLY A 50 -2.57 -0.54 1.18
N VAL A 51 -2.34 0.23 2.25
CA VAL A 51 -3.42 0.72 3.13
C VAL A 51 -4.40 1.61 2.37
N GLY A 52 -3.90 2.52 1.53
CA GLY A 52 -4.75 3.39 0.71
C GLY A 52 -5.66 2.60 -0.23
N SER A 53 -5.21 1.44 -0.71
CA SER A 53 -5.98 0.58 -1.62
C SER A 53 -7.16 -0.14 -0.96
N LEU A 54 -7.34 0.01 0.35
CA LEU A 54 -8.61 -0.33 1.00
C LEU A 54 -9.77 0.54 0.50
N PHE A 55 -9.47 1.72 -0.01
CA PHE A 55 -10.43 2.59 -0.66
C PHE A 55 -10.32 2.43 -2.18
N ILE A 56 -11.47 2.44 -2.85
CA ILE A 56 -11.53 2.21 -4.31
C ILE A 56 -10.80 3.30 -5.11
N LEU A 57 -10.86 4.56 -4.66
CA LEU A 57 -10.25 5.69 -5.37
C LEU A 57 -8.70 5.62 -5.36
N PRO A 58 -8.01 5.51 -4.22
CA PRO A 58 -6.55 5.32 -4.21
C PRO A 58 -6.09 4.07 -4.97
N PHE A 59 -6.84 2.97 -4.94
CA PHE A 59 -6.53 1.77 -5.72
C PHE A 59 -6.54 2.06 -7.23
N ILE A 60 -7.59 2.73 -7.74
CA ILE A 60 -7.66 3.13 -9.15
C ILE A 60 -6.52 4.10 -9.50
N ILE A 61 -6.21 5.05 -8.60
CA ILE A 61 -5.08 5.98 -8.79
C ILE A 61 -3.76 5.22 -8.90
N TYR A 62 -3.53 4.22 -8.02
CA TYR A 62 -2.34 3.37 -8.08
C TYR A 62 -2.26 2.66 -9.43
N MET A 63 -3.35 1.99 -9.85
CA MET A 63 -3.40 1.28 -11.13
C MET A 63 -3.11 2.19 -12.33
N ALA A 64 -3.72 3.38 -12.37
CA ALA A 64 -3.52 4.35 -13.44
C ALA A 64 -2.06 4.86 -13.48
N ARG A 65 -1.43 5.04 -12.32
CA ARG A 65 -0.06 5.56 -12.21
C ARG A 65 1.02 4.49 -12.21
N ARG A 66 0.66 3.19 -12.11
CA ARG A 66 1.60 2.08 -11.93
C ARG A 66 2.77 2.12 -12.91
N LYS A 67 2.50 2.27 -14.20
CA LYS A 67 3.56 2.35 -15.23
C LYS A 67 4.54 3.49 -14.97
N SER A 68 4.02 4.68 -14.64
CA SER A 68 4.84 5.85 -14.32
C SER A 68 5.63 5.67 -13.02
N LEU A 69 5.02 5.03 -12.02
CA LEU A 69 5.69 4.73 -10.75
C LEU A 69 6.86 3.75 -10.94
N ILE A 70 6.68 2.72 -11.77
CA ILE A 70 7.74 1.76 -12.12
C ILE A 70 8.88 2.46 -12.86
N GLU A 71 8.57 3.30 -13.85
CA GLU A 71 9.62 4.06 -14.57
C GLU A 71 10.42 4.97 -13.62
N ARG A 72 9.77 5.64 -12.67
CA ARG A 72 10.45 6.45 -11.65
C ARG A 72 11.28 5.60 -10.70
N ALA A 73 10.81 4.41 -10.35
CA ALA A 73 11.55 3.49 -9.49
C ALA A 73 12.82 2.93 -10.16
N LYS A 74 12.89 2.91 -11.50
CA LYS A 74 14.14 2.55 -12.21
C LYS A 74 15.24 3.58 -11.98
N SER A 75 14.90 4.88 -11.94
CA SER A 75 15.88 5.94 -11.70
C SER A 75 16.19 6.13 -10.22
N ASN A 76 15.22 5.86 -9.33
CA ASN A 76 15.37 6.00 -7.88
C ASN A 76 14.79 4.77 -7.16
N PRO A 77 15.47 3.60 -7.22
CA PRO A 77 14.96 2.39 -6.60
C PRO A 77 14.99 2.50 -5.08
N VAL A 78 13.89 2.11 -4.44
CA VAL A 78 13.80 2.06 -2.97
C VAL A 78 13.73 0.60 -2.52
N ASP A 79 14.76 0.16 -1.79
CA ASP A 79 14.72 -1.13 -1.13
C ASP A 79 13.81 -1.04 0.10
N THR A 80 12.66 -1.71 0.00
CA THR A 80 11.70 -1.81 1.09
C THR A 80 11.91 -3.14 1.80
N ASP A 81 12.05 -3.12 3.13
CA ASP A 81 11.97 -4.33 3.93
C ASP A 81 10.55 -4.90 3.83
N LYS A 82 10.40 -5.94 3.01
CA LYS A 82 9.14 -6.60 2.71
C LYS A 82 8.53 -7.22 3.96
N ASN A 83 9.33 -7.80 4.85
CA ASN A 83 8.82 -8.47 6.04
C ASN A 83 8.23 -7.45 7.00
N THR A 84 8.99 -6.40 7.32
CA THR A 84 8.52 -5.32 8.20
C THR A 84 7.30 -4.61 7.60
N GLY A 85 7.32 -4.29 6.31
CA GLY A 85 6.19 -3.65 5.64
C GLY A 85 4.94 -4.54 5.60
N PHE A 86 5.10 -5.84 5.37
CA PHE A 86 4.00 -6.80 5.36
C PHE A 86 3.37 -6.93 6.75
N ILE A 87 4.19 -7.02 7.80
CA ILE A 87 3.72 -7.09 9.19
C ILE A 87 2.92 -5.82 9.53
N ILE A 88 3.43 -4.63 9.19
CA ILE A 88 2.73 -3.37 9.45
C ILE A 88 1.37 -3.34 8.73
N LEU A 89 1.35 -3.70 7.44
CA LEU A 89 0.10 -3.75 6.66
C LEU A 89 -0.88 -4.76 7.27
N PHE A 90 -0.41 -5.95 7.64
CA PHE A 90 -1.21 -6.98 8.28
C PHE A 90 -1.82 -6.50 9.61
N LEU A 91 -1.04 -5.85 10.47
CA LEU A 91 -1.52 -5.33 11.76
C LEU A 91 -2.59 -4.26 11.57
N ILE A 92 -2.43 -3.36 10.60
CA ILE A 92 -3.43 -2.32 10.27
C ILE A 92 -4.73 -2.98 9.80
N LEU A 93 -4.63 -3.96 8.89
CA LEU A 93 -5.79 -4.67 8.35
C LEU A 93 -6.51 -5.49 9.42
N ALA A 94 -5.75 -6.22 10.25
CA ALA A 94 -6.31 -6.99 11.36
C ALA A 94 -7.03 -6.07 12.35
N GLY A 95 -6.42 -4.93 12.71
CA GLY A 95 -7.04 -3.93 13.58
C GLY A 95 -8.35 -3.37 13.01
N LEU A 96 -8.37 -3.03 11.71
CA LEU A 96 -9.57 -2.57 11.02
C LEU A 96 -10.69 -3.62 11.02
N ILE A 97 -10.36 -4.88 10.68
CA ILE A 97 -11.35 -5.97 10.68
C ILE A 97 -11.89 -6.22 12.08
N MET A 98 -11.03 -6.28 13.10
CA MET A 98 -11.46 -6.44 14.49
C MET A 98 -12.38 -5.31 14.94
N PHE A 99 -12.09 -4.07 14.53
CA PHE A 99 -12.95 -2.93 14.82
C PHE A 99 -14.30 -3.03 14.10
N THR A 100 -14.30 -3.38 12.81
CA THR A 100 -15.53 -3.53 12.01
C THR A 100 -16.46 -4.62 12.53
N TYR A 101 -15.91 -5.73 13.03
CA TYR A 101 -16.68 -6.87 13.54
C TYR A 101 -16.69 -6.98 15.06
N ARG A 102 -16.35 -5.90 15.78
CA ARG A 102 -16.20 -5.93 17.24
C ARG A 102 -17.43 -6.48 17.96
N ASP A 103 -18.62 -6.11 17.49
CA ASP A 103 -19.89 -6.48 18.12
C ASP A 103 -20.22 -7.96 17.88
N VAL A 104 -19.55 -8.62 16.93
CA VAL A 104 -19.67 -10.07 16.69
C VAL A 104 -18.56 -10.84 17.40
N LEU A 105 -17.34 -10.28 17.46
CA LEU A 105 -16.16 -10.94 18.00
C LEU A 105 -16.07 -10.88 19.53
N PHE A 106 -16.65 -9.86 20.15
CA PHE A 106 -16.58 -9.62 21.60
C PHE A 106 -17.96 -9.63 22.27
N SER A 107 -18.97 -10.20 21.60
CA SER A 107 -20.31 -10.42 22.17
C SER A 107 -20.43 -11.76 22.89
#